data_AF-A0A376KN26-F1
#
_entry.id   AF-A0A376KN26-F1
#
_cell.length_a   1.000
_cell.length_b   1.000
_cell.length_c   1.000
_cell.angle_alpha   90.00
_cell.angle_beta   90.00
_cell.angle_gamma   90.00
#
_symmetry.space_group_name_H-M   'P 1'
#
loop_
_entity.id
_entity.type
_entity.pdbx_description
1 polymer ?
#
loop_
_entity_poly.entity_id
_entity_poly.type
_entity_poly.pdbx_seq_one_letter_code
_entity_poly.pdbx_strand_id
1 'polypeptide(L)'
;MITDIAGSSAWFERGFVTYSNEAKAQMIGVREETLAQHGAVSEPVVVEMAIGALKAARADYAVSISGIAGPDGGSEEKPVGTVWFAFATARGEGITRRECFSGGP
;
A
#
# COMPACT_ATOMS: atom_id res chain seq x y z
N MET A 1 -13.22 2.54 -10.64
CA MET A 1 -11.95 3.24 -10.35
C MET A 1 -12.26 4.50 -9.55
N ILE A 2 -11.35 4.98 -8.69
CA ILE A 2 -11.58 6.20 -7.88
C ILE A 2 -11.87 7.43 -8.76
N THR A 3 -11.26 7.48 -9.94
CA THR A 3 -11.41 8.52 -10.96
C THR A 3 -12.71 8.43 -11.76
N ASP A 4 -13.45 7.32 -11.68
CA ASP A 4 -14.73 7.15 -12.38
C ASP A 4 -15.86 7.93 -11.69
N ILE A 5 -15.63 8.41 -10.47
CA ILE A 5 -16.58 9.23 -9.73
C ILE A 5 -16.51 10.66 -10.28
N ALA A 6 -17.64 11.18 -10.75
CA ALA A 6 -17.75 12.54 -11.23
C ALA A 6 -17.34 13.54 -10.13
N GLY A 7 -16.49 14.51 -10.50
CA GLY A 7 -15.92 15.48 -9.54
C GLY A 7 -14.73 14.93 -8.73
N SER A 8 -14.19 13.76 -9.07
CA SER A 8 -12.99 13.19 -8.43
C SER A 8 -11.78 14.12 -8.43
N SER A 9 -11.65 15.00 -9.44
CA SER A 9 -10.60 16.02 -9.49
C SER A 9 -10.62 17.02 -8.32
N ALA A 10 -11.75 17.16 -7.62
CA ALA A 10 -11.87 18.05 -6.46
C ALA A 10 -11.26 17.47 -5.17
N TRP A 11 -11.02 16.17 -5.10
CA TRP A 11 -10.59 15.49 -3.87
C TRP A 11 -9.54 14.38 -4.07
N PHE A 12 -9.29 13.95 -5.30
CA PHE A 12 -8.24 13.00 -5.65
C PHE A 12 -7.21 13.67 -6.56
N GLU A 13 -6.06 14.03 -5.98
CA GLU A 13 -5.01 14.76 -6.70
C GLU A 13 -3.93 13.82 -7.25
N ARG A 14 -3.46 12.84 -6.46
CA ARG A 14 -2.30 12.00 -6.80
C ARG A 14 -2.49 10.55 -6.39
N GLY A 15 -1.85 9.66 -7.15
CA GLY A 15 -1.68 8.25 -6.83
C GLY A 15 -0.26 7.79 -7.16
N PHE A 16 0.21 6.75 -6.49
CA PHE A 16 1.54 6.19 -6.68
C PHE A 16 1.43 4.69 -6.97
N VAL A 17 2.13 4.23 -8.00
CA VAL A 17 2.27 2.80 -8.33
C VAL A 17 3.73 2.42 -8.11
N THR A 18 4.02 1.82 -6.95
CA THR A 18 5.39 1.52 -6.50
C THR A 18 5.65 0.02 -6.46
N TYR A 19 5.75 -0.60 -7.63
CA TYR A 19 5.85 -2.05 -7.77
C TYR A 19 7.12 -2.61 -7.09
N SER A 20 8.30 -2.06 -7.41
CA SER A 20 9.57 -2.49 -6.83
C SER A 20 9.78 -1.93 -5.42
N ASN A 21 10.68 -2.56 -4.66
CA ASN A 21 11.14 -2.04 -3.37
C ASN A 21 11.82 -0.68 -3.54
N GLU A 22 12.62 -0.53 -4.59
CA GLU A 22 13.26 0.74 -4.94
C GLU A 22 12.23 1.86 -5.18
N ALA A 23 11.15 1.59 -5.92
CA ALA A 23 10.10 2.58 -6.15
C ALA A 23 9.39 2.97 -4.85
N LYS A 24 9.17 2.03 -3.93
CA LYS A 24 8.58 2.32 -2.60
C LYS A 24 9.50 3.26 -1.80
N ALA A 25 10.80 3.01 -1.82
CA ALA A 25 11.78 3.85 -1.14
C ALA A 25 11.89 5.24 -1.77
N GLN A 26 12.06 5.31 -3.10
CA GLN A 26 12.30 6.57 -3.80
C GLN A 26 11.07 7.48 -3.87
N MET A 27 9.88 6.93 -4.14
CA MET A 27 8.70 7.74 -4.42
C MET A 27 7.93 8.11 -3.17
N ILE A 28 7.88 7.20 -2.18
CA ILE A 28 7.05 7.35 -0.99
C ILE A 28 7.84 7.06 0.30
N GLY A 29 9.17 6.97 0.25
CA GLY A 29 10.00 6.99 1.46
C GLY A 29 9.87 5.78 2.38
N VAL A 30 9.45 4.62 1.87
CA VAL A 30 9.51 3.37 2.65
C VAL A 30 10.96 3.04 2.95
N ARG A 31 11.29 2.74 4.20
CA ARG A 31 12.66 2.45 4.61
C ARG A 31 13.12 1.12 4.04
N GLU A 32 14.34 1.10 3.52
CA GLU A 32 14.96 -0.12 3.01
C GLU A 32 15.09 -1.20 4.11
N GLU A 33 15.34 -0.77 5.35
CA GLU A 33 15.41 -1.62 6.54
C GLU A 33 14.08 -2.36 6.79
N THR A 34 12.96 -1.64 6.71
CA THR A 34 11.62 -2.21 6.88
C THR A 34 11.32 -3.22 5.77
N LEU A 35 11.70 -2.90 4.53
CA LEU A 35 11.55 -3.80 3.39
C LEU A 35 12.39 -5.07 3.54
N ALA A 36 13.63 -4.95 4.01
CA ALA A 36 14.53 -6.07 4.21
C ALA A 36 14.05 -6.99 5.36
N GLN A 37 13.57 -6.41 6.46
CA GLN A 37 13.16 -7.16 7.65
C GLN A 37 11.81 -7.86 7.49
N HIS A 38 10.83 -7.20 6.86
CA HIS A 38 9.44 -7.68 6.85
C HIS A 38 8.95 -8.12 5.48
N GLY A 39 9.67 -7.78 4.41
CA GLY A 39 9.23 -7.93 3.03
C GLY A 39 8.15 -6.94 2.63
N ALA A 40 8.00 -6.71 1.33
CA ALA A 40 7.09 -5.72 0.77
C ALA A 40 5.61 -5.94 1.15
N VAL A 41 5.20 -7.20 1.32
CA VAL A 41 3.84 -7.58 1.71
C VAL A 41 3.82 -7.82 3.22
N SER A 42 3.69 -6.73 3.98
CA SER A 42 3.67 -6.73 5.44
C SER A 42 2.99 -5.48 5.98
N GLU A 43 2.51 -5.57 7.22
CA GLU A 43 1.92 -4.45 7.94
C GLU A 43 2.83 -3.20 8.01
N PRO A 44 4.09 -3.28 8.48
CA PRO A 44 4.92 -2.09 8.62
C PRO A 44 5.22 -1.43 7.26
N VAL A 45 5.35 -2.21 6.19
CA VAL A 45 5.55 -1.65 4.85
C VAL A 45 4.31 -0.89 4.37
N VAL A 46 3.10 -1.44 4.51
CA VAL A 46 1.90 -0.69 4.08
C VAL A 46 1.65 0.55 4.93
N VAL A 47 1.97 0.52 6.23
CA VAL A 47 1.90 1.73 7.07
C VAL A 47 2.85 2.81 6.55
N GLU A 48 4.10 2.46 6.26
CA GLU A 48 5.07 3.39 5.68
C GLU A 48 4.65 3.88 4.29
N MET A 49 4.07 3.00 3.45
CA MET A 49 3.54 3.39 2.14
C MET A 49 2.41 4.43 2.28
N ALA A 50 1.46 4.22 3.18
CA ALA A 50 0.35 5.15 3.39
C ALA A 50 0.85 6.51 3.92
N ILE A 51 1.72 6.50 4.94
CA ILE A 51 2.31 7.73 5.51
C ILE A 51 3.16 8.46 4.45
N GLY A 52 3.91 7.71 3.65
CA GLY A 52 4.73 8.20 2.55
C GLY A 52 3.92 8.89 1.48
N ALA A 53 2.89 8.22 0.97
CA ALA A 53 1.97 8.75 -0.02
C ALA A 53 1.23 10.00 0.50
N LEU A 54 0.78 9.97 1.76
CA LEU A 54 0.13 11.11 2.42
C LEU A 54 1.01 12.36 2.39
N LYS A 55 2.28 12.22 2.79
CA LYS A 55 3.28 13.31 2.79
C LYS A 55 3.63 13.78 1.38
N ALA A 56 3.88 12.84 0.47
CA ALA A 56 4.26 13.13 -0.91
C ALA A 56 3.13 13.84 -1.67
N ALA A 57 1.87 13.48 -1.40
CA ALA A 57 0.69 14.13 -1.98
C ALA A 57 0.25 15.40 -1.25
N ARG A 58 0.67 15.61 0.01
CA ARG A 58 0.09 16.63 0.90
C ARG A 58 -1.42 16.47 1.06
N ALA A 59 -1.87 15.22 1.16
CA ALA A 59 -3.28 14.86 1.29
C ALA A 59 -3.71 14.77 2.76
N ASP A 60 -5.02 14.84 3.01
CA ASP A 60 -5.61 14.59 4.33
C ASP A 60 -5.70 13.09 4.65
N TYR A 61 -5.82 12.27 3.60
CA TYR A 61 -6.00 10.82 3.67
C TYR A 61 -5.14 10.11 2.63
N ALA A 62 -4.64 8.93 2.99
CA ALA A 62 -3.95 8.04 2.07
C ALA A 62 -4.36 6.58 2.32
N VAL A 63 -4.48 5.83 1.23
CA VAL A 63 -4.65 4.37 1.25
C VAL A 63 -3.48 3.75 0.53
N SER A 64 -2.93 2.67 1.08
CA SER A 64 -1.89 1.87 0.42
C SER A 64 -2.27 0.41 0.39
N ILE A 65 -1.81 -0.28 -0.65
CA ILE A 65 -2.09 -1.69 -0.89
C ILE A 65 -0.79 -2.38 -1.29
N SER A 66 -0.46 -3.50 -0.68
CA SER A 66 0.62 -4.38 -1.12
C SER A 66 0.22 -5.83 -0.95
N GLY A 67 0.42 -6.66 -1.98
CA GLY A 67 -0.04 -8.04 -1.95
C GLY A 67 0.69 -8.95 -2.94
N ILE A 68 0.45 -10.25 -2.78
CA ILE A 68 0.95 -11.33 -3.61
C ILE A 68 -0.18 -11.76 -4.53
N ALA A 69 -0.25 -11.20 -5.73
CA ALA A 69 -1.33 -11.51 -6.66
C ALA A 69 -1.26 -12.95 -7.22
N GLY A 70 -0.06 -13.55 -7.27
CA GLY A 70 0.17 -14.86 -7.87
C GLY A 70 0.58 -14.80 -9.36
N PRO A 71 0.70 -15.96 -10.02
CA PRO A 71 0.49 -17.31 -9.46
C PRO A 71 1.58 -17.76 -8.49
N ASP A 72 2.75 -17.10 -8.51
CA ASP A 72 3.91 -17.42 -7.67
C ASP A 72 4.13 -16.40 -6.55
N GLY A 73 5.17 -16.61 -5.74
CA GLY A 73 5.64 -15.65 -4.74
C GLY A 73 5.00 -15.75 -3.36
N GLY A 74 4.10 -16.72 -3.15
CA GLY A 74 3.55 -17.04 -1.84
C GLY A 74 4.49 -17.90 -0.99
N SER A 75 4.24 -17.91 0.32
CA SER A 75 4.83 -18.83 1.30
C SER A 75 3.73 -19.42 2.19
N GLU A 76 4.07 -20.39 3.05
CA GLU A 76 3.11 -20.91 4.05
C GLU A 76 2.57 -19.80 4.96
N GLU A 77 3.42 -18.84 5.35
CA GLU A 77 3.02 -17.72 6.21
C GLU A 77 2.23 -16.64 5.46
N LYS A 78 2.58 -16.42 4.18
CA LYS A 78 1.99 -15.38 3.31
C LYS A 78 1.60 -16.04 1.97
N PRO A 79 0.50 -16.78 1.92
CA PRO A 79 0.08 -17.46 0.70
C PRO A 79 -0.23 -16.46 -0.42
N VAL A 80 -0.22 -16.96 -1.66
CA VAL A 80 -0.77 -16.23 -2.81
C VAL A 80 -2.20 -15.78 -2.49
N GLY A 81 -2.53 -14.53 -2.84
CA GLY A 81 -3.76 -13.87 -2.44
C GLY A 81 -3.64 -13.04 -1.16
N THR A 82 -2.52 -13.13 -0.42
CA THR A 82 -2.27 -12.26 0.73
C THR A 82 -2.13 -10.81 0.29
N VAL A 83 -2.96 -9.93 0.84
CA VAL A 83 -2.93 -8.49 0.61
C VAL A 83 -3.00 -7.75 1.95
N TRP A 84 -2.12 -6.78 2.10
CA TRP A 84 -2.17 -5.80 3.16
C TRP A 84 -2.71 -4.47 2.65
N PHE A 85 -3.56 -3.86 3.47
CA PHE A 85 -4.12 -2.54 3.30
C PHE A 85 -3.73 -1.68 4.49
N ALA A 86 -3.46 -0.40 4.24
CA ALA A 86 -3.36 0.60 5.28
C ALA A 86 -4.10 1.88 4.88
N PHE A 87 -4.68 2.54 5.88
CA PHE A 87 -5.28 3.85 5.78
C PHE A 87 -4.60 4.76 6.80
N ALA A 88 -4.19 5.96 6.38
CA ALA A 88 -3.55 6.94 7.23
C ALA A 88 -4.22 8.31 7.07
N THR A 89 -4.24 9.08 8.15
CA THR A 89 -4.74 10.46 8.18
C THR A 89 -3.62 11.44 8.54
N ALA A 90 -3.77 12.70 8.13
CA ALA A 90 -2.87 13.78 8.54
C ALA A 90 -2.83 14.04 10.06
N ARG A 91 -3.77 13.45 10.82
CA ARG A 91 -3.81 13.51 12.29
C ARG A 91 -2.95 12.46 12.97
N GLY A 92 -2.29 11.59 12.20
CA GLY A 92 -1.48 10.49 12.73
C GLY A 92 -2.29 9.25 13.12
N GLU A 93 -3.58 9.22 12.79
CA GLU A 93 -4.44 8.05 12.98
C GLU A 93 -4.31 7.12 11.77
N GLY A 94 -4.47 5.82 11.99
CA GLY A 94 -4.48 4.87 10.90
C GLY A 94 -5.01 3.50 11.30
N ILE A 95 -5.37 2.72 10.29
CA ILE A 95 -5.78 1.32 10.45
C ILE A 95 -5.08 0.48 9.39
N THR A 96 -4.83 -0.78 9.73
CA THR A 96 -4.27 -1.79 8.84
C THR A 96 -5.24 -2.95 8.74
N ARG A 97 -5.22 -3.65 7.61
CA ARG A 97 -6.00 -4.86 7.42
C ARG A 97 -5.23 -5.82 6.52
N ARG A 98 -5.15 -7.08 6.95
CA ARG A 98 -4.68 -8.18 6.12
C ARG A 98 -5.87 -8.99 5.64
N GLU A 99 -5.90 -9.31 4.36
CA GLU A 99 -6.86 -10.23 3.77
C GLU A 99 -6.13 -11.27 2.92
N CYS A 100 -6.73 -12.44 2.77
CA CYS A 100 -6.26 -13.47 1.85
C CYS A 100 -7.39 -13.79 0.88
N PHE A 101 -7.25 -13.33 -0.36
CA PHE A 101 -8.25 -13.58 -1.39
C PHE A 101 -7.96 -14.91 -2.08
N SER A 102 -8.88 -15.86 -1.99
CA SER A 102 -8.86 -17.04 -2.84
C SER A 102 -9.11 -16.61 -4.29
N GLY A 103 -8.23 -16.98 -5.21
CA GLY A 103 -8.49 -16.78 -6.64
C GLY A 103 -9.81 -17.44 -7.04
N GLY A 104 -10.74 -16.65 -7.60
CA GLY A 104 -11.87 -17.18 -8.35
C GLY A 104 -11.44 -17.48 -9.80
N PRO A 105 -12.12 -18.40 -10.49
CA PRO A 105 -11.83 -18.78 -11.87
C PRO A 105 -11.92 -17.62 -12.86
#